data_AF-Q96322-F1
#
_entry.id   AF-Q96322-F1
#
_cell.length_a   1.000
_cell.length_b   1.000
_cell.length_c   1.000
_cell.angle_alpha   90.00
_cell.angle_beta   90.00
_cell.angle_gamma   90.00
#
_symmetry.space_group_name_H-M   'P 1'
#
loop_
_entity.id
_entity.type
_entity.pdbx_description
1 polymer ?
#
loop_
_entity_poly.entity_id
_entity_poly.type
_entity_poly.pdbx_seq_one_letter_code
_entity_poly.pdbx_strand_id
1 'polypeptide(L)'
;MKKVLGGGTWVWWCMIMLIIMITTVVKQSEAQQYRTVGFELHKENSPNGYANFLRRLRSAVSGPTRACNLNITQSNPPIDREYVYIRLQFSDTQWVVLGMAAKDMYIWGYVDNRPGFGPGQPPESNFLMDSPPEARQRLFPGSNRRITDYGGNYNSLQQRAQRNRDNVPLGLTSLDGALKSVYGKSTSQLNEGNAEARFFLTAIQMVAEAARFKYMERGISAPPANFRQNMIAFQNGWARISTLIHNAEGATPKCQAFPQPLRIGTLTYGNVNEIRNEIGIIKY
;
A
#
# COMPACT_ATOMS: atom_id res chain seq x y z
N MET A 1 73.98 -15.98 -11.40
CA MET A 1 73.23 -15.49 -10.22
C MET A 1 71.87 -14.98 -10.67
N LYS A 2 70.79 -15.65 -10.25
CA LYS A 2 69.41 -15.15 -10.38
C LYS A 2 69.18 -14.05 -9.33
N LYS A 3 68.42 -13.00 -9.68
CA LYS A 3 67.49 -12.17 -8.87
C LYS A 3 67.08 -10.97 -9.74
N VAL A 4 65.90 -10.35 -9.71
CA VAL A 4 64.57 -10.52 -9.12
C VAL A 4 63.70 -9.58 -9.97
N LEU A 5 62.85 -10.11 -10.84
CA LEU A 5 61.73 -9.40 -11.47
C LEU A 5 60.48 -10.06 -10.89
N GLY A 6 59.84 -9.43 -9.92
CA GLY A 6 58.70 -10.06 -9.24
C GLY A 6 57.88 -9.20 -8.29
N GLY A 7 58.32 -7.99 -7.95
CA GLY A 7 57.57 -7.12 -7.03
C GLY A 7 56.48 -6.28 -7.71
N GLY A 8 56.82 -5.62 -8.83
CA GLY A 8 55.95 -4.58 -9.41
C GLY A 8 54.68 -5.09 -10.08
N THR A 9 54.74 -6.25 -10.75
CA THR A 9 53.58 -6.82 -11.43
C THR A 9 52.56 -7.41 -10.45
N TRP A 10 53.02 -7.98 -9.34
CA TRP A 10 52.15 -8.59 -8.33
C TRP A 10 51.30 -7.54 -7.60
N VAL A 11 51.90 -6.41 -7.23
CA VAL A 11 51.19 -5.29 -6.56
C VAL A 11 50.12 -4.69 -7.48
N TRP A 12 50.40 -4.58 -8.79
CA TRP A 12 49.45 -4.03 -9.75
C TRP A 12 48.23 -4.94 -9.96
N TRP A 13 48.44 -6.26 -10.01
CA TRP A 13 47.35 -7.25 -10.06
C TRP A 13 46.51 -7.26 -8.77
N CYS A 14 47.14 -7.10 -7.60
CA CYS A 14 46.41 -6.95 -6.34
C CYS A 14 45.54 -5.69 -6.31
N MET A 15 46.03 -4.55 -6.82
CA MET A 15 45.28 -3.31 -6.91
C MET A 15 44.10 -3.41 -7.87
N ILE A 16 44.28 -4.04 -9.04
CA ILE A 16 43.18 -4.28 -9.99
C ILE A 16 42.13 -5.21 -9.38
N MET A 17 42.52 -6.30 -8.70
CA MET A 17 41.57 -7.19 -8.04
C MET A 17 40.87 -6.52 -6.85
N LEU A 18 41.55 -5.62 -6.12
CA LEU A 18 40.92 -4.82 -5.06
C LEU A 18 39.90 -3.84 -5.64
N ILE A 19 40.20 -3.17 -6.74
CA ILE A 19 39.28 -2.26 -7.43
C ILE A 19 38.10 -3.04 -8.03
N ILE A 20 38.33 -4.21 -8.63
CA ILE A 20 37.26 -5.08 -9.13
C ILE A 20 36.39 -5.57 -7.97
N MET A 21 36.96 -6.00 -6.85
CA MET A 21 36.22 -6.38 -5.64
C MET A 21 35.43 -5.20 -5.04
N ILE A 22 36.01 -4.00 -5.00
CA ILE A 22 35.30 -2.79 -4.55
C ILE A 22 34.15 -2.48 -5.50
N THR A 23 34.34 -2.58 -6.82
CA THR A 23 33.26 -2.30 -7.79
C THR A 23 32.18 -3.39 -7.85
N THR A 24 32.50 -4.65 -7.54
CA THR A 24 31.50 -5.74 -7.44
C THR A 24 30.74 -5.68 -6.11
N VAL A 25 31.41 -5.33 -5.01
CA VAL A 25 30.75 -5.12 -3.70
C VAL A 25 29.90 -3.84 -3.72
N VAL A 26 30.34 -2.78 -4.40
CA VAL A 26 29.57 -1.54 -4.56
C VAL A 26 28.41 -1.67 -5.56
N LYS A 27 28.41 -2.69 -6.45
CA LYS A 27 27.27 -3.01 -7.32
C LYS A 27 26.13 -3.77 -6.61
N GLN A 28 26.26 -4.07 -5.32
CA GLN A 28 25.26 -4.81 -4.56
C GLN A 28 24.63 -3.96 -3.43
N SER A 29 24.15 -2.75 -3.74
CA SER A 29 23.05 -2.13 -2.97
C SER A 29 22.37 -0.98 -3.71
N GLU A 30 22.03 -1.14 -4.99
CA GLU A 30 20.89 -0.35 -5.49
C GLU A 30 19.65 -0.91 -4.80
N ALA A 31 19.25 -0.26 -3.69
CA ALA A 31 18.00 -0.58 -3.02
C ALA A 31 16.89 -0.57 -4.06
N GLN A 32 16.30 -1.73 -4.34
CA GLN A 32 15.26 -1.86 -5.35
C GLN A 32 14.12 -0.90 -5.00
N GLN A 33 14.07 0.23 -5.71
CA GLN A 33 13.19 1.32 -5.33
C GLN A 33 11.84 1.12 -6.01
N TYR A 34 10.89 0.57 -5.26
CA TYR A 34 9.51 0.50 -5.70
C TYR A 34 8.96 1.90 -6.02
N ARG A 35 8.05 1.96 -7.00
CA ARG A 35 7.36 3.19 -7.37
C ARG A 35 6.71 3.81 -6.14
N THR A 36 6.94 5.11 -5.95
CA THR A 36 6.34 5.89 -4.86
C THR A 36 5.20 6.76 -5.36
N VAL A 37 4.07 6.73 -4.67
CA VAL A 37 2.94 7.64 -4.85
C VAL A 37 2.83 8.52 -3.62
N GLY A 38 3.03 9.82 -3.78
CA GLY A 38 2.95 10.80 -2.70
C GLY A 38 1.55 11.40 -2.53
N PHE A 39 1.23 11.72 -1.28
CA PHE A 39 0.12 12.57 -0.88
C PHE A 39 0.56 13.52 0.22
N GLU A 40 0.54 14.81 -0.07
CA GLU A 40 0.88 15.86 0.90
C GLU A 40 -0.39 16.36 1.58
N LEU A 41 -0.75 15.79 2.72
CA LEU A 41 -2.03 16.04 3.39
C LEU A 41 -2.29 17.53 3.65
N HIS A 42 -1.24 18.31 3.96
CA HIS A 42 -1.36 19.73 4.27
C HIS A 42 -1.43 20.63 3.02
N LYS A 43 -0.90 20.18 1.87
CA LYS A 43 -0.93 20.94 0.60
C LYS A 43 -2.08 20.51 -0.32
N GLU A 44 -2.40 19.22 -0.30
CA GLU A 44 -3.46 18.58 -1.09
C GLU A 44 -4.74 18.35 -0.24
N ASN A 45 -4.97 19.16 0.81
CA ASN A 45 -6.13 19.07 1.72
C ASN A 45 -7.47 19.49 1.08
N SER A 46 -7.78 18.93 -0.08
CA SER A 46 -9.02 19.19 -0.80
C SER A 46 -9.55 17.88 -1.40
N PRO A 47 -10.87 17.79 -1.68
CA PRO A 47 -11.44 16.65 -2.40
C PRO A 47 -10.72 16.37 -3.72
N ASN A 48 -10.29 17.41 -4.44
CA ASN A 48 -9.56 17.28 -5.70
C ASN A 48 -8.13 16.74 -5.50
N GLY A 49 -7.42 17.23 -4.48
CA GLY A 49 -6.09 16.72 -4.14
C GLY A 49 -6.12 15.23 -3.79
N TYR A 50 -7.06 14.84 -2.94
CA TYR A 50 -7.29 13.45 -2.57
C TYR A 50 -7.70 12.57 -3.77
N ALA A 51 -8.62 13.03 -4.62
CA ALA A 51 -9.01 12.34 -5.85
C ALA A 51 -7.84 12.15 -6.82
N ASN A 52 -6.98 13.16 -6.96
CA ASN A 52 -5.77 13.10 -7.78
C ASN A 52 -4.77 12.09 -7.22
N PHE A 53 -4.55 12.08 -5.90
CA PHE A 53 -3.75 11.06 -5.23
C PHE A 53 -4.25 9.64 -5.52
N LEU A 54 -5.54 9.38 -5.32
CA LEU A 54 -6.12 8.05 -5.58
C LEU A 54 -6.04 7.65 -7.06
N ARG A 55 -6.16 8.60 -7.98
CA ARG A 55 -5.95 8.36 -9.42
C ARG A 55 -4.52 7.94 -9.73
N ARG A 56 -3.53 8.62 -9.15
CA ARG A 56 -2.11 8.24 -9.27
C ARG A 56 -1.86 6.85 -8.68
N LEU A 57 -2.47 6.53 -7.53
CA LEU A 57 -2.36 5.21 -6.90
C LEU A 57 -2.97 4.11 -7.77
N ARG A 58 -4.20 4.30 -8.28
CA ARG A 58 -4.84 3.35 -9.22
C ARG A 58 -3.96 3.12 -10.44
N SER A 59 -3.40 4.18 -11.02
CA SER A 59 -2.48 4.08 -12.16
C SER A 59 -1.19 3.32 -11.83
N ALA A 60 -0.68 3.43 -10.59
CA ALA A 60 0.54 2.74 -10.17
C ALA A 60 0.36 1.22 -10.05
N VAL A 61 -0.84 0.75 -9.72
CA VAL A 61 -1.13 -0.69 -9.55
C VAL A 61 -1.87 -1.32 -10.74
N SER A 62 -2.27 -0.51 -11.73
CA SER A 62 -3.01 -1.00 -12.90
C SER A 62 -2.11 -1.81 -13.85
N GLY A 63 -2.61 -2.96 -14.29
CA GLY A 63 -2.04 -3.73 -15.37
C GLY A 63 -2.37 -3.17 -16.76
N PRO A 64 -1.80 -3.77 -17.83
CA PRO A 64 -2.07 -3.37 -19.21
C PRO A 64 -3.46 -3.79 -19.70
N THR A 65 -4.08 -4.78 -19.07
CA THR A 65 -5.40 -5.30 -19.45
C THR A 65 -6.53 -4.58 -18.72
N ARG A 66 -7.72 -4.64 -19.31
CA ARG A 66 -8.96 -4.11 -18.77
C ARG A 66 -10.08 -5.14 -18.88
N ALA A 67 -11.07 -5.05 -18.00
CA ALA A 67 -12.33 -5.79 -18.10
C ALA A 67 -13.48 -4.80 -18.01
N CYS A 68 -14.40 -4.85 -18.96
CA CYS A 68 -15.52 -3.92 -19.10
C CYS A 68 -15.12 -2.45 -19.03
N ASN A 69 -13.96 -2.12 -19.63
CA ASN A 69 -13.30 -0.81 -19.61
C ASN A 69 -12.86 -0.31 -18.22
N LEU A 70 -12.82 -1.19 -17.22
CA LEU A 70 -12.26 -0.91 -15.90
C LEU A 70 -10.80 -1.34 -15.82
N ASN A 71 -9.99 -0.57 -15.08
CA ASN A 71 -8.63 -0.96 -14.75
C ASN A 71 -8.63 -2.20 -13.86
N ILE A 72 -7.64 -3.06 -14.04
CA ILE A 72 -7.43 -4.30 -13.27
C ILE A 72 -6.06 -4.23 -12.62
N THR A 73 -5.90 -4.75 -11.41
CA THR A 73 -4.57 -5.08 -10.88
C THR A 73 -3.91 -6.21 -11.68
N GLN A 74 -2.63 -6.50 -11.44
CA GLN A 74 -1.93 -7.63 -12.09
C GLN A 74 -1.85 -8.83 -11.15
N SER A 75 -2.17 -10.03 -11.65
CA SER A 75 -2.06 -11.29 -10.88
C SER A 75 -0.62 -11.63 -10.53
N ASN A 76 0.30 -11.37 -11.46
CA ASN A 76 1.73 -11.61 -11.34
C ASN A 76 2.50 -10.36 -11.81
N PRO A 77 2.60 -9.32 -10.97
CA PRO A 77 3.39 -8.13 -11.30
C PRO A 77 4.88 -8.51 -11.44
N PRO A 78 5.64 -7.85 -12.32
CA PRO A 78 7.10 -7.96 -12.35
C PRO A 78 7.74 -7.64 -10.98
N ILE A 79 8.90 -8.20 -10.67
CA ILE A 79 9.57 -8.11 -9.36
C ILE A 79 9.76 -6.66 -8.87
N ASP A 80 10.04 -5.73 -9.79
CA ASP A 80 10.20 -4.29 -9.51
C ASP A 80 8.86 -3.54 -9.31
N ARG A 81 7.73 -4.23 -9.47
CA ARG A 81 6.36 -3.68 -9.43
C ARG A 81 5.39 -4.50 -8.57
N GLU A 82 5.87 -5.51 -7.84
CA GLU A 82 5.04 -6.28 -6.90
C GLU A 82 4.51 -5.42 -5.76
N TYR A 83 5.21 -4.33 -5.44
CA TYR A 83 4.83 -3.38 -4.40
C TYR A 83 4.83 -1.94 -4.90
N VAL A 84 4.06 -1.11 -4.20
CA VAL A 84 4.01 0.34 -4.34
C VAL A 84 4.23 0.97 -2.96
N TYR A 85 5.10 1.97 -2.91
CA TYR A 85 5.25 2.82 -1.73
C TYR A 85 4.24 3.96 -1.77
N ILE A 86 3.54 4.18 -0.66
CA ILE A 86 2.61 5.30 -0.53
C ILE A 86 3.16 6.23 0.54
N ARG A 87 3.68 7.39 0.13
CA ARG A 87 4.21 8.40 1.05
C ARG A 87 3.09 9.34 1.48
N LEU A 88 2.69 9.26 2.75
CA LEU A 88 1.70 10.14 3.37
C LEU A 88 2.43 11.20 4.20
N GLN A 89 2.46 12.43 3.69
CA GLN A 89 3.21 13.53 4.27
C GLN A 89 2.27 14.51 4.99
N PHE A 90 2.44 14.68 6.29
CA PHE A 90 1.55 15.48 7.13
C PHE A 90 2.18 16.78 7.64
N SER A 91 3.46 17.00 7.35
CA SER A 91 4.15 18.30 7.44
C SER A 91 5.29 18.36 6.42
N ASP A 92 6.00 19.49 6.29
CA ASP A 92 7.10 19.60 5.34
C ASP A 92 8.27 18.63 5.60
N THR A 93 8.38 18.12 6.83
CA THR A 93 9.52 17.27 7.26
C THR A 93 9.11 15.89 7.76
N GLN A 94 7.81 15.61 7.89
CA GLN A 94 7.33 14.38 8.52
C GLN A 94 6.40 13.60 7.59
N TRP A 95 6.72 12.33 7.37
CA TRP A 95 5.93 11.42 6.56
C TRP A 95 6.01 9.97 7.06
N VAL A 96 4.98 9.21 6.70
CA VAL A 96 4.95 7.76 6.84
C VAL A 96 4.83 7.14 5.45
N VAL A 97 5.58 6.09 5.17
CA VAL A 97 5.51 5.33 3.93
C VAL A 97 4.83 3.99 4.17
N LEU A 98 3.71 3.74 3.51
CA LEU A 98 3.04 2.44 3.50
C LEU A 98 3.63 1.56 2.40
N GLY A 99 3.75 0.26 2.66
CA GLY A 99 4.12 -0.76 1.68
C GLY A 99 2.88 -1.53 1.27
N MET A 100 2.46 -1.36 0.02
CA MET A 100 1.25 -1.99 -0.54
C MET A 100 1.61 -2.99 -1.63
N ALA A 101 1.05 -4.20 -1.60
CA ALA A 101 1.16 -5.15 -2.70
C ALA A 101 0.31 -4.69 -3.90
N ALA A 102 0.90 -4.60 -5.09
CA ALA A 102 0.22 -4.12 -6.29
C ALA A 102 -0.91 -5.07 -6.76
N LYS A 103 -0.76 -6.37 -6.52
CA LYS A 103 -1.70 -7.40 -7.01
C LYS A 103 -3.08 -7.32 -6.38
N ASP A 104 -3.17 -7.03 -5.09
CA ASP A 104 -4.40 -7.05 -4.30
C ASP A 104 -4.60 -5.78 -3.46
N MET A 105 -3.67 -4.83 -3.54
CA MET A 105 -3.67 -3.56 -2.82
C MET A 105 -3.65 -3.75 -1.29
N TYR A 106 -3.12 -4.86 -0.79
CA TYR A 106 -2.99 -5.08 0.65
C TYR A 106 -1.80 -4.29 1.20
N ILE A 107 -2.04 -3.54 2.28
CA ILE A 107 -0.98 -2.83 3.00
C ILE A 107 -0.36 -3.81 3.99
N TRP A 108 0.94 -4.05 3.89
CA TRP A 108 1.64 -5.04 4.72
C TRP A 108 2.46 -4.44 5.86
N GLY A 109 2.76 -3.15 5.77
CA GLY A 109 3.52 -2.46 6.79
C GLY A 109 3.76 -1.01 6.46
N TYR A 110 4.47 -0.34 7.36
CA TYR A 110 4.88 1.05 7.19
C TYR A 110 6.24 1.33 7.81
N VAL A 111 6.84 2.44 7.41
CA VAL A 111 8.05 3.02 8.03
C VAL A 111 7.85 4.53 8.12
N ASP A 112 8.30 5.16 9.21
CA ASP A 112 8.36 6.62 9.30
C ASP A 112 9.72 7.13 8.79
N ASN A 113 9.85 8.44 8.55
CA ASN A 113 11.09 9.01 8.02
C ASN A 113 12.13 9.39 9.06
N ARG A 114 11.97 8.97 10.31
CA ARG A 114 12.95 9.26 11.36
C ARG A 114 14.06 8.20 11.36
N PRO A 115 15.27 8.58 11.79
CA PRO A 115 16.26 7.58 12.18
C PRO A 115 15.73 6.73 13.34
N GLY A 116 16.30 5.55 13.52
CA GLY A 116 15.94 4.68 14.65
C GLY A 116 16.21 5.34 16.01
N PHE A 117 15.75 4.71 17.10
CA PHE A 117 15.82 5.26 18.47
C PHE A 117 17.23 5.42 19.06
N GLY A 118 18.28 5.12 18.29
CA GLY A 118 19.68 5.32 18.69
C GLY A 118 20.49 6.04 17.60
N PRO A 119 21.59 6.73 17.97
CA PRO A 119 22.50 7.34 16.99
C PRO A 119 22.98 6.32 15.96
N GLY A 120 22.83 6.65 14.68
CA GLY A 120 23.22 5.78 13.57
C GLY A 120 22.33 4.54 13.36
N GLN A 121 21.22 4.41 14.09
CA GLN A 121 20.29 3.30 13.90
C GLN A 121 19.42 3.51 12.65
N PRO A 122 19.20 2.46 11.85
CA PRO A 122 18.28 2.54 10.72
C PRO A 122 16.84 2.79 11.19
N PRO A 123 15.96 3.29 10.31
CA PRO A 123 14.55 3.48 10.62
C PRO A 123 13.89 2.15 11.03
N GLU A 124 12.82 2.20 11.82
CA GLU A 124 12.04 1.02 12.22
C GLU A 124 10.86 0.82 11.26
N SER A 125 10.83 -0.31 10.56
CA SER A 125 9.69 -0.73 9.73
C SER A 125 8.79 -1.66 10.52
N ASN A 126 7.49 -1.46 10.40
CA ASN A 126 6.45 -2.16 11.17
C ASN A 126 5.60 -2.98 10.21
N PHE A 127 5.63 -4.30 10.34
CA PHE A 127 4.90 -5.23 9.50
C PHE A 127 3.76 -5.89 10.27
N LEU A 128 2.64 -6.09 9.59
CA LEU A 128 1.52 -6.86 10.11
C LEU A 128 1.93 -8.34 10.28
N MET A 129 1.40 -9.02 11.29
CA MET A 129 1.78 -10.39 11.65
C MET A 129 1.61 -11.38 10.50
N ASP A 130 0.55 -11.20 9.71
CA ASP A 130 0.18 -12.02 8.56
C ASP A 130 0.83 -11.53 7.23
N SER A 131 1.79 -10.61 7.30
CA SER A 131 2.54 -10.18 6.12
C SER A 131 3.36 -11.34 5.52
N PRO A 132 3.28 -11.55 4.18
CA PRO A 132 4.06 -12.58 3.52
C PRO A 132 5.57 -12.44 3.78
N PRO A 133 6.33 -13.54 3.89
CA PRO A 133 7.79 -13.48 4.02
C PRO A 133 8.45 -12.60 2.95
N GLU A 134 7.98 -12.65 1.71
CA GLU A 134 8.50 -11.87 0.60
C GLU A 134 8.29 -10.36 0.82
N ALA A 135 7.14 -9.97 1.38
CA ALA A 135 6.86 -8.57 1.72
C ALA A 135 7.83 -8.08 2.79
N ARG A 136 8.05 -8.90 3.84
CA ARG A 136 9.01 -8.59 4.92
C ARG A 136 10.46 -8.49 4.43
N GLN A 137 10.82 -9.24 3.39
CA GLN A 137 12.17 -9.23 2.82
C GLN A 137 12.39 -8.06 1.86
N ARG A 138 11.39 -7.69 1.06
CA ARG A 138 11.55 -6.73 -0.04
C ARG A 138 11.12 -5.31 0.30
N LEU A 139 10.12 -5.12 1.17
CA LEU A 139 9.70 -3.79 1.59
C LEU A 139 10.67 -3.22 2.62
N PHE A 140 10.96 -1.92 2.48
CA PHE A 140 11.79 -1.15 3.41
C PHE A 140 13.19 -1.76 3.62
N PRO A 141 13.97 -1.99 2.55
CA PRO A 141 15.32 -2.54 2.72
C PRO A 141 16.17 -1.62 3.60
N GLY A 142 16.95 -2.20 4.51
CA GLY A 142 17.83 -1.47 5.41
C GLY A 142 17.16 -0.91 6.68
N SER A 143 15.89 -1.20 6.96
CA SER A 143 15.24 -0.87 8.23
C SER A 143 15.41 -1.98 9.28
N ASN A 144 15.25 -1.60 10.56
CA ASN A 144 15.02 -2.57 11.64
C ASN A 144 13.57 -3.04 11.59
N ARG A 145 13.34 -4.35 11.50
CA ARG A 145 12.02 -4.92 11.30
C ARG A 145 11.34 -5.25 12.62
N ARG A 146 10.17 -4.66 12.87
CA ARG A 146 9.22 -5.08 13.89
C ARG A 146 8.02 -5.76 13.23
N ILE A 147 7.53 -6.82 13.86
CA ILE A 147 6.31 -7.53 13.45
C ILE A 147 5.29 -7.35 14.56
N THR A 148 4.07 -6.96 14.22
CA THR A 148 2.97 -6.82 15.19
C THR A 148 2.51 -8.17 15.73
N ASP A 149 1.79 -8.17 16.84
CA ASP A 149 1.13 -9.34 17.44
C ASP A 149 -0.28 -9.62 16.87
N TYR A 150 -0.66 -8.91 15.79
CA TYR A 150 -1.96 -8.97 15.13
C TYR A 150 -1.84 -8.87 13.61
N GLY A 151 -2.79 -9.44 12.88
CA GLY A 151 -2.83 -9.43 11.41
C GLY A 151 -3.52 -8.20 10.81
N GLY A 152 -3.41 -8.07 9.48
CA GLY A 152 -3.96 -6.99 8.67
C GLY A 152 -5.42 -7.14 8.27
N ASN A 153 -6.02 -8.31 8.51
CA ASN A 153 -7.45 -8.48 8.27
C ASN A 153 -8.29 -7.65 9.24
N TYR A 154 -9.47 -7.19 8.78
CA TYR A 154 -10.32 -6.31 9.58
C TYR A 154 -10.73 -6.87 10.94
N ASN A 155 -10.90 -8.20 11.08
CA ASN A 155 -11.27 -8.78 12.37
C ASN A 155 -10.14 -8.59 13.39
N SER A 156 -8.90 -8.94 13.01
CA SER A 156 -7.73 -8.77 13.86
C SER A 156 -7.44 -7.30 14.19
N LEU A 157 -7.53 -6.42 13.20
CA LEU A 157 -7.35 -4.98 13.40
C LEU A 157 -8.41 -4.37 14.33
N GLN A 158 -9.70 -4.69 14.15
CA GLN A 158 -10.77 -4.15 14.99
C GLN A 158 -10.66 -4.63 16.44
N GLN A 159 -10.29 -5.91 16.63
CA GLN A 159 -10.04 -6.48 17.95
C GLN A 159 -8.90 -5.72 18.64
N ARG A 160 -7.76 -5.53 17.96
CA ARG A 160 -6.61 -4.83 18.53
C ARG A 160 -6.88 -3.34 18.77
N ALA A 161 -7.58 -2.68 17.86
CA ALA A 161 -7.97 -1.26 17.95
C ALA A 161 -9.04 -1.01 19.02
N GLN A 162 -9.71 -2.05 19.50
CA GLN A 162 -10.93 -1.99 20.32
C GLN A 162 -11.97 -1.05 19.67
N ARG A 163 -12.12 -1.16 18.36
CA ARG A 163 -12.96 -0.27 17.56
C ARG A 163 -13.35 -0.92 16.23
N ASN A 164 -14.64 -0.92 15.95
CA ASN A 164 -15.17 -1.38 14.67
C ASN A 164 -14.91 -0.34 13.56
N ARG A 165 -14.73 -0.80 12.32
CA ARG A 165 -14.34 0.04 11.16
C ARG A 165 -15.40 1.06 10.74
N ASP A 166 -16.68 0.79 11.01
CA ASP A 166 -17.78 1.76 10.87
C ASP A 166 -17.66 2.95 11.85
N ASN A 167 -17.05 2.72 13.01
CA ASN A 167 -16.83 3.73 14.06
C ASN A 167 -15.45 4.40 13.99
N VAL A 168 -14.66 4.10 12.97
CA VAL A 168 -13.40 4.79 12.68
C VAL A 168 -13.72 6.14 12.01
N PRO A 169 -13.28 7.28 12.56
CA PRO A 169 -13.37 8.56 11.89
C PRO A 169 -12.63 8.52 10.55
N LEU A 170 -13.30 8.94 9.48
CA LEU A 170 -12.71 9.05 8.14
C LEU A 170 -12.65 10.53 7.75
N GLY A 171 -11.67 10.89 6.93
CA GLY A 171 -11.42 12.27 6.51
C GLY A 171 -9.97 12.67 6.73
N LEU A 172 -9.53 13.71 6.02
CA LEU A 172 -8.11 14.09 5.96
C LEU A 172 -7.54 14.47 7.33
N THR A 173 -8.32 15.13 8.18
CA THR A 173 -7.95 15.39 9.60
C THR A 173 -7.78 14.11 10.40
N SER A 174 -8.64 13.10 10.18
CA SER A 174 -8.53 11.80 10.86
C SER A 174 -7.29 11.04 10.40
N LEU A 175 -6.94 11.12 9.10
CA LEU A 175 -5.71 10.53 8.57
C LEU A 175 -4.46 11.22 9.15
N ASP A 176 -4.45 12.55 9.24
CA ASP A 176 -3.37 13.32 9.88
C ASP A 176 -3.17 12.89 11.34
N GLY A 177 -4.26 12.80 12.12
CA GLY A 177 -4.21 12.32 13.50
C GLY A 177 -3.70 10.88 13.61
N ALA A 178 -4.12 10.00 12.70
CA ALA A 178 -3.66 8.61 12.64
C ALA A 178 -2.16 8.50 12.27
N LEU A 179 -1.65 9.35 11.39
CA LEU A 179 -0.22 9.39 11.06
C LEU A 179 0.60 9.83 12.27
N LYS A 180 0.15 10.88 12.98
CA LYS A 180 0.79 11.38 14.20
C LYS A 180 0.74 10.38 15.36
N SER A 181 -0.19 9.44 15.37
CA SER A 181 -0.28 8.42 16.43
C SER A 181 0.79 7.35 16.33
N VAL A 182 1.37 7.12 15.14
CA VAL A 182 2.44 6.13 14.90
C VAL A 182 3.79 6.76 14.62
N TYR A 183 3.81 7.93 13.98
CA TYR A 183 5.02 8.72 13.82
C TYR A 183 5.60 9.05 15.19
N GLY A 184 6.91 8.93 15.37
CA GLY A 184 7.48 9.30 16.67
C GLY A 184 7.71 8.14 17.62
N LYS A 185 6.96 7.04 17.47
CA LYS A 185 6.71 6.11 18.58
C LYS A 185 7.75 5.01 18.69
N SER A 186 8.26 4.84 19.91
CA SER A 186 9.15 3.73 20.27
C SER A 186 8.46 2.38 20.15
N THR A 187 9.24 1.32 19.99
CA THR A 187 8.76 -0.07 19.97
C THR A 187 7.84 -0.37 21.17
N SER A 188 8.17 0.11 22.36
CA SER A 188 7.34 -0.10 23.57
C SER A 188 5.97 0.57 23.45
N GLN A 189 5.92 1.81 22.94
CA GLN A 189 4.65 2.52 22.69
C GLN A 189 3.84 1.85 21.58
N LEU A 190 4.49 1.37 20.52
CA LEU A 190 3.81 0.65 19.44
C LEU A 190 3.27 -0.72 19.88
N ASN A 191 3.92 -1.38 20.84
CA ASN A 191 3.48 -2.67 21.38
C ASN A 191 2.21 -2.55 22.25
N GLU A 192 1.80 -1.35 22.67
CA GLU A 192 0.43 -1.13 23.17
C GLU A 192 -0.62 -1.45 22.09
N GLY A 193 -0.25 -1.31 20.82
CA GLY A 193 -0.91 -1.79 19.60
C GLY A 193 -2.25 -1.14 19.24
N ASN A 194 -2.99 -0.59 20.20
CA ASN A 194 -4.32 -0.03 19.95
C ASN A 194 -4.27 1.17 18.98
N ALA A 195 -3.38 2.13 19.21
CA ALA A 195 -3.23 3.31 18.36
C ALA A 195 -2.71 2.93 16.96
N GLU A 196 -1.83 1.94 16.87
CA GLU A 196 -1.28 1.47 15.60
C GLU A 196 -2.32 0.69 14.78
N ALA A 197 -3.11 -0.18 15.41
CA ALA A 197 -4.22 -0.86 14.74
C ALA A 197 -5.28 0.14 14.23
N ARG A 198 -5.57 1.20 14.98
CA ARG A 198 -6.44 2.31 14.52
C ARG A 198 -5.83 3.06 13.34
N PHE A 199 -4.52 3.24 13.33
CA PHE A 199 -3.81 3.80 12.17
C PHE A 199 -3.98 2.90 10.95
N PHE A 200 -3.72 1.60 11.04
CA PHE A 200 -3.94 0.67 9.93
C PHE A 200 -5.40 0.67 9.45
N LEU A 201 -6.39 0.65 10.34
CA LEU A 201 -7.80 0.76 9.95
C LEU A 201 -8.11 2.05 9.17
N THR A 202 -7.52 3.17 9.59
CA THR A 202 -7.71 4.46 8.91
C THR A 202 -7.01 4.47 7.55
N ALA A 203 -5.74 4.06 7.50
CA ALA A 203 -4.93 4.03 6.30
C ALA A 203 -5.51 3.07 5.25
N ILE A 204 -5.93 1.86 5.64
CA ILE A 204 -6.55 0.90 4.71
C ILE A 204 -7.82 1.48 4.10
N GLN A 205 -8.72 2.03 4.92
CA GLN A 205 -9.99 2.58 4.42
C GLN A 205 -9.80 3.83 3.55
N MET A 206 -8.88 4.72 3.94
CA MET A 206 -8.62 5.97 3.23
C MET A 206 -7.66 5.85 2.04
N VAL A 207 -6.96 4.73 1.89
CA VAL A 207 -6.00 4.54 0.80
C VAL A 207 -6.41 3.36 -0.08
N ALA A 208 -6.37 2.14 0.46
CA ALA A 208 -6.65 0.93 -0.31
C ALA A 208 -8.12 0.89 -0.77
N GLU A 209 -9.07 1.05 0.16
CA GLU A 209 -10.51 0.95 -0.17
C GLU A 209 -10.99 2.13 -1.02
N ALA A 210 -10.50 3.33 -0.73
CA ALA A 210 -10.76 4.52 -1.55
C ALA A 210 -10.19 4.39 -2.97
N ALA A 211 -9.04 3.73 -3.14
CA ALA A 211 -8.52 3.44 -4.47
C ALA A 211 -9.33 2.35 -5.19
N ARG A 212 -9.77 1.30 -4.49
CA ARG A 212 -10.65 0.25 -5.06
C ARG A 212 -12.00 0.79 -5.51
N PHE A 213 -12.59 1.72 -4.75
CA PHE A 213 -13.94 2.19 -4.98
C PHE A 213 -14.04 3.72 -5.00
N LYS A 214 -14.57 4.27 -6.09
CA LYS A 214 -14.97 5.68 -6.15
C LYS A 214 -16.12 6.00 -5.20
N TYR A 215 -16.94 5.01 -4.83
CA TYR A 215 -17.95 5.15 -3.76
C TYR A 215 -17.30 5.62 -2.45
N MET A 216 -16.17 4.99 -2.08
CA MET A 216 -15.41 5.30 -0.89
C MET A 216 -14.74 6.68 -0.99
N GLU A 217 -14.08 6.98 -2.12
CA GLU A 217 -13.49 8.30 -2.40
C GLU A 217 -14.49 9.45 -2.21
N ARG A 218 -15.67 9.33 -2.83
CA ARG A 218 -16.73 10.34 -2.70
C ARG A 218 -17.29 10.41 -1.29
N GLY A 219 -17.60 9.28 -0.68
CA GLY A 219 -18.22 9.25 0.64
C GLY A 219 -17.30 9.71 1.78
N ILE A 220 -15.98 9.60 1.63
CA ILE A 220 -15.02 10.21 2.57
C ILE A 220 -15.06 11.74 2.48
N SER A 221 -15.29 12.30 1.29
CA SER A 221 -15.35 13.75 1.06
C SER A 221 -16.73 14.33 1.40
N ALA A 222 -17.79 13.59 1.08
CA ALA A 222 -19.19 13.98 1.26
C ALA A 222 -20.04 12.72 1.53
N PRO A 223 -20.18 12.28 2.80
CA PRO A 223 -20.83 11.01 3.13
C PRO A 223 -22.35 11.05 2.90
N PRO A 224 -22.94 10.14 2.09
CA PRO A 224 -24.39 9.97 2.04
C PRO A 224 -24.95 9.33 3.32
N ALA A 225 -26.28 9.41 3.54
CA ALA A 225 -26.95 8.95 4.76
C ALA A 225 -26.62 7.49 5.16
N ASN A 226 -26.50 6.57 4.20
CA ASN A 226 -26.18 5.15 4.44
C ASN A 226 -24.72 4.80 4.13
N PHE A 227 -23.82 5.80 4.14
CA PHE A 227 -22.43 5.60 3.74
C PHE A 227 -21.77 4.46 4.50
N ARG A 228 -21.83 4.45 5.84
CA ARG A 228 -21.12 3.47 6.68
C ARG A 228 -21.54 2.02 6.43
N GLN A 229 -22.84 1.77 6.26
CA GLN A 229 -23.36 0.43 5.98
C GLN A 229 -22.88 -0.06 4.60
N ASN A 230 -23.02 0.78 3.58
CA ASN A 230 -22.63 0.43 2.20
C ASN A 230 -21.11 0.35 2.04
N MET A 231 -20.37 1.21 2.74
CA MET A 231 -18.91 1.20 2.85
C MET A 231 -18.39 -0.19 3.24
N ILE A 232 -18.94 -0.76 4.32
CA ILE A 232 -18.61 -2.13 4.76
C ILE A 232 -18.93 -3.17 3.68
N ALA A 233 -20.09 -3.06 3.04
CA ALA A 233 -20.50 -4.00 1.99
C ALA A 233 -19.58 -3.96 0.76
N PHE A 234 -19.12 -2.76 0.36
CA PHE A 234 -18.11 -2.60 -0.68
C PHE A 234 -16.77 -3.22 -0.29
N GLN A 235 -16.26 -2.91 0.90
CA GLN A 235 -14.99 -3.44 1.42
C GLN A 235 -14.97 -4.98 1.42
N ASN A 236 -16.04 -5.60 1.92
CA ASN A 236 -16.18 -7.06 1.92
C ASN A 236 -16.42 -7.63 0.51
N GLY A 237 -16.94 -6.83 -0.41
CA GLY A 237 -17.41 -7.26 -1.72
C GLY A 237 -16.38 -7.20 -2.84
N TRP A 238 -15.22 -6.54 -2.67
CA TRP A 238 -14.30 -6.23 -3.78
C TRP A 238 -13.93 -7.43 -4.65
N ALA A 239 -13.56 -8.56 -4.04
CA ALA A 239 -13.23 -9.78 -4.81
C ALA A 239 -14.43 -10.30 -5.59
N ARG A 240 -15.60 -10.44 -4.95
CA ARG A 240 -16.84 -10.89 -5.60
C ARG A 240 -17.26 -9.98 -6.75
N ILE A 241 -17.21 -8.66 -6.54
CA ILE A 241 -17.54 -7.66 -7.56
C ILE A 241 -16.59 -7.78 -8.75
N SER A 242 -15.29 -7.93 -8.49
CA SER A 242 -14.27 -8.13 -9.53
C SER A 242 -14.55 -9.38 -10.36
N THR A 243 -14.83 -10.52 -9.71
CA THR A 243 -15.21 -11.77 -10.39
C THR A 243 -16.45 -11.60 -11.26
N LEU A 244 -17.50 -10.93 -10.77
CA LEU A 244 -18.71 -10.69 -11.55
C LEU A 244 -18.45 -9.83 -12.79
N ILE A 245 -17.56 -8.84 -12.70
CA ILE A 245 -17.18 -7.99 -13.84
C ILE A 245 -16.36 -8.79 -14.86
N HIS A 246 -15.42 -9.63 -14.42
CA HIS A 246 -14.69 -10.54 -15.32
C HIS A 246 -15.61 -11.53 -16.02
N ASN A 247 -16.58 -12.09 -15.31
CA ASN A 247 -17.57 -12.97 -15.92
C ASN A 247 -18.44 -12.23 -16.96
N ALA A 248 -18.80 -10.96 -16.69
CA ALA A 248 -19.53 -10.14 -17.64
C ALA A 248 -18.69 -9.76 -18.89
N GLU A 249 -17.37 -9.62 -18.75
CA GLU A 249 -16.44 -9.41 -19.87
C GLU A 249 -16.40 -10.63 -20.82
N GLY A 250 -16.61 -11.84 -20.30
CA GLY A 250 -16.71 -13.08 -21.07
C GLY A 250 -18.13 -13.44 -21.55
N ALA A 251 -19.17 -12.69 -21.15
CA ALA A 251 -20.57 -12.99 -21.47
C ALA A 251 -20.98 -12.49 -22.88
N THR A 252 -22.13 -12.98 -23.36
CA THR A 252 -22.79 -12.49 -24.58
C THR A 252 -24.24 -12.10 -24.25
N PRO A 253 -24.65 -10.82 -24.41
CA PRO A 253 -23.82 -9.68 -24.79
C PRO A 253 -22.85 -9.25 -23.68
N LYS A 254 -21.65 -8.84 -24.10
CA LYS A 254 -20.53 -8.49 -23.22
C LYS A 254 -20.80 -7.25 -22.39
N CYS A 255 -20.44 -7.30 -21.10
CA CYS A 255 -20.48 -6.18 -20.16
C CYS A 255 -21.83 -5.47 -20.05
N GLN A 256 -22.92 -6.20 -20.26
CA GLN A 256 -24.28 -5.69 -20.08
C GLN A 256 -24.80 -6.11 -18.71
N ALA A 257 -25.65 -7.12 -18.64
CA ALA A 257 -26.32 -7.53 -17.40
C ALA A 257 -25.45 -8.44 -16.51
N PHE A 258 -25.67 -8.36 -15.20
CA PHE A 258 -25.28 -9.44 -14.30
C PHE A 258 -26.31 -10.57 -14.37
N PRO A 259 -25.93 -11.85 -14.10
CA PRO A 259 -26.89 -12.96 -14.07
C PRO A 259 -28.03 -12.77 -13.06
N GLN A 260 -27.75 -12.04 -11.99
CA GLN A 260 -28.70 -11.59 -10.97
C GLN A 260 -28.31 -10.18 -10.52
N PRO A 261 -29.26 -9.31 -10.12
CA PRO A 261 -28.95 -7.99 -9.60
C PRO A 261 -27.92 -8.06 -8.46
N LEU A 262 -26.84 -7.31 -8.62
CA LEU A 262 -25.77 -7.24 -7.64
C LEU A 262 -26.19 -6.33 -6.48
N ARG A 263 -26.43 -6.93 -5.32
CA ARG A 263 -26.72 -6.21 -4.07
C ARG A 263 -25.44 -5.96 -3.29
N ILE A 264 -25.20 -4.70 -2.93
CA ILE A 264 -24.08 -4.22 -2.11
C ILE A 264 -24.67 -3.32 -1.03
N GLY A 265 -24.83 -3.86 0.17
CA GLY A 265 -25.53 -3.17 1.26
C GLY A 265 -26.97 -2.87 0.87
N THR A 266 -27.36 -1.59 0.91
CA THR A 266 -28.69 -1.12 0.51
C THR A 266 -28.78 -0.80 -0.99
N LEU A 267 -27.68 -0.88 -1.74
CA LEU A 267 -27.62 -0.54 -3.15
C LEU A 267 -27.79 -1.79 -4.01
N THR A 268 -28.44 -1.63 -5.17
CA THR A 268 -28.65 -2.69 -6.15
C THR A 268 -28.22 -2.21 -7.53
N TYR A 269 -27.48 -3.04 -8.24
CA TYR A 269 -26.99 -2.79 -9.59
C TYR A 269 -27.42 -3.93 -10.52
N GLY A 270 -28.19 -3.63 -11.56
CA GLY A 270 -28.66 -4.60 -12.54
C GLY A 270 -27.62 -4.94 -13.62
N ASN A 271 -26.68 -4.03 -13.88
CA ASN A 271 -25.71 -4.17 -14.96
C ASN A 271 -24.34 -3.55 -14.63
N VAL A 272 -23.36 -3.84 -15.48
CA VAL A 272 -21.98 -3.37 -15.31
C VAL A 272 -21.88 -1.84 -15.42
N ASN A 273 -22.68 -1.20 -16.27
CA ASN A 273 -22.63 0.25 -16.46
C ASN A 273 -23.06 1.01 -15.20
N GLU A 274 -24.06 0.51 -14.47
CA GLU A 274 -24.54 1.11 -13.23
C GLU A 274 -23.46 1.08 -12.13
N ILE A 275 -22.77 -0.04 -11.93
CA ILE A 275 -21.73 -0.14 -10.90
C ILE A 275 -20.40 0.50 -11.32
N ARG A 276 -20.13 0.67 -12.63
CA ARG A 276 -18.85 1.20 -13.14
C ARG A 276 -18.43 2.51 -12.47
N ASN A 277 -19.38 3.39 -12.15
CA ASN A 277 -19.12 4.68 -11.53
C ASN A 277 -18.74 4.60 -10.04
N GLU A 278 -18.95 3.45 -9.42
CA GLU A 278 -18.56 3.13 -8.03
C GLU A 278 -17.18 2.49 -7.94
N ILE A 279 -16.66 1.97 -9.05
CA ILE A 279 -15.39 1.24 -9.10
C ILE A 279 -14.25 2.18 -9.46
N GLY A 280 -13.16 2.10 -8.69
CA GLY A 280 -11.87 2.71 -9.01
C GLY A 280 -10.97 1.76 -9.79
N ILE A 281 -10.83 0.53 -9.29
CA ILE A 281 -10.04 -0.55 -9.90
C ILE A 281 -10.56 -1.92 -9.39
N ILE A 282 -10.55 -2.94 -10.25
CA ILE A 282 -10.93 -4.31 -9.87
C ILE A 282 -9.70 -5.20 -9.65
N LYS A 283 -9.90 -6.27 -8.89
CA LYS A 283 -8.92 -7.34 -8.75
C LYS A 283 -8.79 -8.10 -10.07
N TYR A 284 -7.59 -8.57 -10.38
CA TYR A 284 -7.32 -9.53 -11.46
C TYR A 284 -8.16 -10.81 -11.35
#